data_AF-A0A7X9AGB4-F1
#
_entry.id   AF-A0A7X9AGB4-F1
#
_cell.length_a   1.000
_cell.length_b   1.000
_cell.length_c   1.000
_cell.angle_alpha   90.00
_cell.angle_beta   90.00
_cell.angle_gamma   90.00
#
_symmetry.space_group_name_H-M   'P 1'
#
loop_
_entity.id
_entity.type
_entity.pdbx_description
1 polymer ?
#
loop_
_entity_poly.entity_id
_entity_poly.type
_entity_poly.pdbx_seq_one_letter_code
_entity_poly.pdbx_strand_id
1 'polypeptide(L)'
;MQNCSDVKRLTCLRDWVHENYRLAYVLGTGALALGAWAVVPEASPFWSLGAWVAALALGAILEPGVHVGSQLYGPVLSRGQTDRAVLALTFDDGPCPPHTSRILDVLAREKVQATFFCLGREVRRHPELVRRMVREGHLVGTHTEN
;
A
#
# COMPACT_ATOMS: atom_id res chain seq x y z
N MET A 1 -21.34 -3.57 25.18
CA MET A 1 -19.97 -4.11 25.03
C MET A 1 -20.06 -5.29 24.07
N GLN A 2 -19.61 -5.11 22.82
CA GLN A 2 -19.58 -6.22 21.84
C GLN A 2 -18.54 -7.25 22.29
N ASN A 3 -18.88 -8.53 22.13
CA ASN A 3 -18.11 -9.66 22.62
C ASN A 3 -16.74 -9.72 21.92
N CYS A 4 -15.65 -9.78 22.69
CA CYS A 4 -14.27 -9.75 22.18
C CYS A 4 -13.92 -10.99 21.31
N SER A 5 -14.74 -12.04 21.38
CA SER A 5 -14.64 -13.25 20.54
C SER A 5 -15.13 -13.05 19.10
N ASP A 6 -16.09 -12.15 18.86
CA ASP A 6 -16.65 -11.93 17.51
C ASP A 6 -15.80 -10.94 16.70
N VAL A 7 -15.13 -9.99 17.37
CA VAL A 7 -14.12 -9.12 16.75
C VAL A 7 -12.94 -9.94 16.23
N LYS A 8 -12.49 -10.96 16.97
CA LYS A 8 -11.42 -11.88 16.53
C LYS A 8 -11.80 -12.70 15.28
N ARG A 9 -13.08 -12.99 15.07
CA ARG A 9 -13.55 -13.76 13.89
C ARG A 9 -13.57 -12.92 12.61
N LEU A 10 -13.96 -11.65 12.70
CA LEU A 10 -13.97 -10.74 11.54
C LEU A 10 -12.56 -10.27 11.15
N THR A 11 -11.65 -10.10 12.12
CA THR A 11 -10.23 -9.87 11.80
C THR A 11 -9.60 -11.11 11.17
N CYS A 12 -9.92 -12.32 11.62
CA CYS A 12 -9.37 -13.56 11.06
C CYS A 12 -9.62 -13.69 9.54
N LEU A 13 -10.82 -13.40 9.04
CA LEU A 13 -11.07 -13.46 7.59
C LEU A 13 -10.34 -12.35 6.84
N ARG A 14 -10.33 -11.12 7.37
CA ARG A 14 -9.61 -9.99 6.76
C ARG A 14 -8.11 -10.24 6.71
N ASP A 15 -7.56 -10.71 7.82
CA ASP A 15 -6.13 -10.99 7.99
C ASP A 15 -5.74 -12.20 7.14
N TRP A 16 -6.57 -13.26 7.09
CA TRP A 16 -6.40 -14.38 6.17
C TRP A 16 -6.47 -13.95 4.70
N VAL A 17 -7.41 -13.07 4.32
CA VAL A 17 -7.50 -12.51 2.96
C VAL A 17 -6.28 -11.65 2.65
N HIS A 18 -5.73 -10.90 3.61
CA HIS A 18 -4.49 -10.16 3.40
C HIS A 18 -3.28 -11.09 3.25
N GLU A 19 -3.18 -12.12 4.08
CA GLU A 19 -2.10 -13.12 4.04
C GLU A 19 -2.17 -14.02 2.81
N ASN A 20 -3.38 -14.31 2.32
CA ASN A 20 -3.66 -15.23 1.21
C ASN A 20 -4.31 -14.51 0.02
N TYR A 21 -4.06 -13.20 -0.14
CA TYR A 21 -4.73 -12.37 -1.15
C TYR A 21 -4.60 -12.97 -2.55
N ARG A 22 -3.41 -13.47 -2.90
CA ARG A 22 -3.14 -14.15 -4.18
C ARG A 22 -4.08 -15.34 -4.40
N LEU A 23 -4.26 -16.15 -3.36
CA LEU A 23 -5.15 -17.32 -3.41
C LEU A 23 -6.62 -16.87 -3.48
N ALA A 24 -7.02 -15.89 -2.66
CA ALA A 24 -8.37 -15.34 -2.68
C ALA A 24 -8.73 -14.71 -4.03
N TYR A 25 -7.77 -14.03 -4.67
CA TYR A 25 -7.93 -13.42 -5.99
C TYR A 25 -8.07 -14.47 -7.10
N VAL A 26 -7.22 -15.50 -7.11
CA VAL A 26 -7.29 -16.61 -8.08
C VAL A 26 -8.59 -17.40 -7.91
N LEU A 27 -9.00 -17.70 -6.69
CA LEU A 27 -10.26 -18.40 -6.42
C LEU A 27 -11.48 -17.53 -6.76
N GLY A 28 -11.43 -16.23 -6.46
CA GLY A 28 -12.51 -15.28 -6.78
C GLY A 28 -12.69 -15.08 -8.29
N THR A 29 -11.59 -14.92 -9.03
CA THR A 29 -11.63 -14.81 -10.51
C THR A 29 -12.10 -16.11 -11.16
N GLY A 30 -11.66 -17.27 -10.66
CA GLY A 30 -12.16 -18.58 -11.09
C GLY A 30 -13.66 -18.77 -10.83
N ALA A 31 -14.16 -18.38 -9.66
CA ALA A 31 -15.57 -18.50 -9.30
C ALA A 31 -16.48 -17.59 -10.16
N LEU A 32 -16.08 -16.34 -10.40
CA LEU A 32 -16.83 -15.39 -11.21
C LEU A 32 -17.02 -15.88 -12.64
N ALA A 33 -15.95 -16.39 -13.24
CA ALA A 33 -16.03 -16.84 -14.60
C ALA A 33 -16.74 -18.21 -14.71
N LEU A 34 -16.71 -19.07 -13.68
CA LEU A 34 -17.56 -20.28 -13.61
C LEU A 34 -19.04 -19.89 -13.57
N GLY A 35 -19.38 -18.85 -12.80
CA GLY A 35 -20.70 -18.24 -12.81
C GLY A 35 -21.09 -17.69 -14.19
N ALA A 36 -20.17 -17.00 -14.88
CA ALA A 36 -20.42 -16.47 -16.22
C ALA A 36 -20.68 -17.59 -17.25
N TRP A 37 -19.96 -18.72 -17.19
CA TRP A 37 -20.21 -19.89 -18.02
C TRP A 37 -21.61 -20.47 -17.79
N ALA A 38 -22.07 -20.51 -16.54
CA ALA A 38 -23.40 -21.01 -16.19
C ALA A 38 -24.54 -20.12 -16.75
N VAL A 39 -24.29 -18.84 -17.02
CA VAL A 39 -25.28 -17.90 -17.55
C VAL A 39 -25.25 -17.79 -19.08
N VAL A 40 -24.14 -18.15 -19.72
CA VAL A 40 -24.00 -18.10 -21.20
C VAL A 40 -23.54 -19.45 -21.79
N PRO A 41 -24.33 -20.53 -21.64
CA PRO A 41 -23.93 -21.88 -22.05
C PRO A 41 -23.91 -22.10 -23.57
N GLU A 42 -24.56 -21.22 -24.36
CA GLU A 42 -24.70 -21.38 -25.83
C GLU A 42 -23.53 -20.82 -26.65
N ALA A 43 -22.53 -20.18 -26.02
CA ALA A 43 -21.34 -19.74 -26.73
C ALA A 43 -20.47 -20.94 -27.13
N SER A 44 -20.06 -21.01 -28.40
CA SER A 44 -19.22 -22.12 -28.88
C SER A 44 -18.00 -22.33 -27.97
N PRO A 45 -17.58 -23.57 -27.70
CA PRO A 45 -16.53 -23.88 -26.73
C PRO A 45 -15.18 -23.18 -26.99
N PHE A 46 -14.94 -22.75 -28.24
CA PHE A 46 -13.72 -22.01 -28.61
C PHE A 46 -13.74 -20.54 -28.15
N TRP A 47 -14.88 -19.86 -28.22
CA TRP A 47 -15.01 -18.46 -27.77
C TRP A 47 -15.01 -18.35 -26.25
N SER A 48 -15.62 -19.31 -25.56
CA SER A 48 -15.60 -19.35 -24.10
C SER A 48 -14.19 -19.57 -23.58
N LEU A 49 -13.43 -20.53 -24.13
CA LEU A 49 -12.03 -20.75 -23.75
C LEU A 49 -11.15 -19.50 -23.99
N GLY A 50 -11.31 -18.82 -25.12
CA GLY A 50 -10.58 -17.58 -25.40
C GLY A 50 -10.88 -16.46 -24.41
N ALA A 51 -12.17 -16.27 -24.06
CA ALA A 51 -12.59 -15.29 -23.06
C ALA A 51 -12.04 -15.62 -21.66
N TRP A 52 -12.01 -16.89 -21.30
CA TRP A 52 -11.43 -17.38 -20.05
C TRP A 52 -9.94 -17.11 -19.94
N VAL A 53 -9.18 -17.43 -20.99
CA VAL A 53 -7.74 -17.15 -21.06
C VAL A 53 -7.48 -15.65 -20.97
N ALA A 54 -8.27 -14.82 -21.67
CA ALA A 54 -8.15 -13.37 -21.63
C ALA A 54 -8.45 -12.80 -20.23
N ALA A 55 -9.49 -13.28 -19.55
CA ALA A 55 -9.84 -12.83 -18.21
C ALA A 55 -8.77 -13.19 -17.17
N LEU A 56 -8.26 -14.43 -17.22
CA LEU A 56 -7.17 -14.87 -16.34
C LEU A 56 -5.86 -14.11 -16.62
N ALA A 57 -5.53 -13.89 -17.89
CA ALA A 57 -4.36 -13.10 -18.27
C ALA A 57 -4.48 -11.64 -17.79
N LEU A 58 -5.66 -11.01 -17.93
CA LEU A 58 -5.91 -9.66 -17.45
C LEU A 58 -5.77 -9.57 -15.93
N GLY A 59 -6.34 -10.53 -15.19
CA GLY A 59 -6.21 -10.60 -13.74
C GLY A 59 -4.75 -10.75 -13.30
N ALA A 60 -3.99 -11.63 -13.96
CA ALA A 60 -2.57 -11.84 -13.68
C ALA A 60 -1.69 -10.61 -13.98
N ILE A 61 -2.08 -9.76 -14.95
CA ILE A 61 -1.38 -8.52 -15.29
C ILE A 61 -1.73 -7.39 -14.30
N LEU A 62 -3.00 -7.27 -13.91
CA LEU A 62 -3.47 -6.17 -13.07
C LEU A 62 -3.18 -6.39 -11.58
N GLU A 63 -3.18 -7.63 -11.11
CA GLU A 63 -2.99 -7.94 -9.69
C GLU A 63 -1.65 -7.42 -9.13
N PRO A 64 -0.50 -7.63 -9.80
CA PRO A 64 0.75 -7.03 -9.36
C PRO A 64 0.66 -5.50 -9.37
N GLY A 65 -0.15 -4.88 -10.23
CA GLY A 65 -0.28 -3.44 -10.32
C GLY A 65 -0.88 -2.77 -9.07
N VAL A 66 -1.60 -3.51 -8.22
CA VAL A 66 -2.29 -2.98 -7.03
C VAL A 66 -1.67 -3.42 -5.71
N HIS A 67 -0.62 -4.24 -5.77
CA HIS A 67 0.07 -4.71 -4.58
C HIS A 67 1.08 -3.70 -4.05
N VAL A 68 0.97 -3.38 -2.75
CA VAL A 68 1.91 -2.47 -2.05
C VAL A 68 3.36 -2.97 -2.10
N GLY A 69 3.57 -4.29 -2.15
CA GLY A 69 4.90 -4.90 -2.31
C GLY A 69 5.29 -5.21 -3.75
N SER A 70 4.54 -4.73 -4.74
CA SER A 70 4.79 -5.04 -6.14
C SER A 70 6.09 -4.45 -6.63
N GLN A 71 6.90 -5.29 -7.28
CA GLN A 71 8.13 -4.84 -7.92
C GLN A 71 7.93 -4.48 -9.40
N LEU A 72 6.67 -4.45 -9.87
CA LEU A 72 6.35 -4.14 -11.27
C LEU A 72 6.86 -2.76 -11.70
N TYR A 73 6.77 -1.78 -10.80
CA TYR A 73 7.17 -0.39 -11.06
C TYR A 73 8.59 -0.07 -10.57
N GLY A 74 9.32 -1.07 -10.06
CA GLY A 74 10.66 -0.94 -9.51
C GLY A 74 10.80 -1.58 -8.12
N PRO A 75 12.04 -1.61 -7.57
CA PRO A 75 12.27 -2.20 -6.26
C PRO A 75 11.48 -1.48 -5.15
N VAL A 76 10.74 -2.25 -4.35
CA VAL A 76 10.06 -1.76 -3.15
C VAL A 76 10.85 -2.17 -1.92
N LEU A 77 11.29 -1.18 -1.14
CA LEU A 77 11.97 -1.38 0.13
C LEU A 77 10.97 -1.23 1.27
N SER A 78 10.46 -2.34 1.78
CA SER A 78 9.59 -2.38 2.96
C SER A 78 10.36 -2.57 4.27
N ARG A 79 11.62 -2.99 4.20
CA ARG A 79 12.53 -3.15 5.34
C ARG A 79 13.99 -3.03 4.93
N GLY A 80 14.83 -2.56 5.84
CA GLY A 80 16.28 -2.63 5.68
C GLY A 80 16.81 -4.05 5.87
N GLN A 81 17.87 -4.41 5.16
CA GLN A 81 18.65 -5.62 5.44
C GLN A 81 19.75 -5.28 6.43
N THR A 82 19.55 -5.62 7.69
CA THR A 82 20.51 -5.35 8.77
C THR A 82 20.36 -6.37 9.89
N ASP A 83 21.48 -6.67 10.53
CA ASP A 83 21.60 -7.48 11.74
C ASP A 83 21.44 -6.65 13.03
N ARG A 84 21.34 -5.33 12.90
CA ARG A 84 21.18 -4.41 14.03
C ARG A 84 19.71 -4.21 14.37
N ALA A 85 19.41 -4.05 15.66
CA ALA A 85 18.09 -3.67 16.13
C ALA A 85 17.83 -2.18 15.88
N VAL A 86 17.50 -1.82 14.64
CA VAL A 86 17.24 -0.44 14.21
C VAL A 86 15.86 -0.31 13.58
N LEU A 87 15.29 0.89 13.69
CA LEU A 87 14.00 1.25 13.11
C LEU A 87 14.17 2.51 12.27
N ALA A 88 13.50 2.57 11.13
CA ALA A 88 13.40 3.77 10.31
C ALA A 88 12.04 4.43 10.56
N LEU A 89 12.05 5.69 10.99
CA LEU A 89 10.82 6.48 11.14
C LEU A 89 10.57 7.28 9.87
N THR A 90 9.35 7.15 9.34
CA THR A 90 8.90 7.87 8.14
C THR A 90 7.56 8.54 8.41
N PHE A 91 7.34 9.72 7.82
CA PHE A 91 6.10 10.46 7.89
C PHE A 91 5.66 10.88 6.48
N ASP A 92 4.41 10.62 6.12
CA ASP A 92 3.84 10.93 4.81
C ASP A 92 2.93 12.17 4.89
N ASP A 93 2.49 12.66 3.73
CA ASP A 93 1.47 13.73 3.55
C ASP A 93 1.81 15.13 4.11
N GLY A 94 3.02 15.33 4.64
CA GLY A 94 3.45 16.63 5.15
C GLY A 94 3.87 17.63 4.05
N PRO A 95 4.20 18.88 4.42
CA PRO A 95 4.13 19.46 5.77
C PRO A 95 2.72 19.98 6.12
N CYS A 96 2.24 19.69 7.34
CA CYS A 96 0.94 20.13 7.84
C CYS A 96 1.06 20.78 9.23
N PRO A 97 1.09 22.13 9.32
CA PRO A 97 1.03 22.83 10.59
C PRO A 97 -0.31 22.62 11.33
N PRO A 98 -0.32 22.59 12.67
CA PRO A 98 0.84 22.67 13.56
C PRO A 98 1.53 21.31 13.80
N HIS A 99 0.97 20.22 13.27
CA HIS A 99 1.36 18.85 13.60
C HIS A 99 2.81 18.54 13.20
N THR A 100 3.20 18.87 11.97
CA THR A 100 4.57 18.65 11.50
C THR A 100 5.58 19.40 12.37
N SER A 101 5.28 20.64 12.77
CA SER A 101 6.15 21.41 13.68
C SER A 101 6.34 20.70 15.02
N ARG A 102 5.24 20.20 15.62
CA ARG A 102 5.29 19.48 16.89
C ARG A 102 6.05 18.16 16.79
N ILE A 103 5.92 17.45 15.67
CA ILE A 103 6.69 16.24 15.40
C ILE A 103 8.19 16.58 15.36
N LEU A 104 8.59 17.63 14.64
CA LEU A 104 9.98 18.09 14.59
C LEU A 104 10.51 18.47 15.97
N ASP A 105 9.71 19.14 16.79
CA ASP A 105 10.09 19.48 18.18
C ASP A 105 10.36 18.23 19.03
N VAL A 106 9.54 17.19 18.87
CA VAL A 106 9.73 15.89 19.54
C VAL A 106 11.00 15.20 19.03
N LEU A 107 11.18 15.09 17.72
CA LEU A 107 12.36 14.45 17.12
C LEU A 107 13.66 15.14 17.55
N ALA A 108 13.68 16.48 17.59
CA ALA A 108 14.81 17.25 18.06
C ALA A 108 15.12 16.98 19.54
N ARG A 109 14.10 16.94 20.41
CA ARG A 109 14.26 16.64 21.84
C ARG A 109 14.81 15.23 22.07
N GLU A 110 14.29 14.25 21.34
CA GLU A 110 14.74 12.85 21.44
C GLU A 110 16.05 12.59 20.66
N LYS A 111 16.57 13.58 19.93
CA LYS A 111 17.76 13.48 19.07
C LYS A 111 17.65 12.36 18.03
N VAL A 112 16.46 12.20 17.45
CA VAL A 112 16.16 11.17 16.45
C VAL A 112 15.97 11.82 15.09
N GLN A 113 16.50 11.20 14.04
CA GLN A 113 16.27 11.59 12.66
C GLN A 113 15.17 10.74 12.03
N ALA A 114 14.40 11.33 11.10
CA ALA A 114 13.34 10.67 10.36
C ALA A 114 13.40 11.06 8.88
N THR A 115 12.60 10.37 8.06
CA THR A 115 12.34 10.75 6.67
C THR A 115 10.92 11.29 6.52
N PHE A 116 10.77 12.42 5.83
CA PHE A 116 9.47 13.02 5.54
C PHE A 116 9.18 12.90 4.05
N PHE A 117 8.17 12.13 3.67
CA PHE A 117 7.66 12.09 2.30
C PHE A 117 6.58 13.16 2.15
N CYS A 118 6.94 14.27 1.50
CA CYS A 118 6.10 15.45 1.45
C CYS A 118 5.30 15.54 0.14
N LEU A 119 4.10 16.10 0.24
CA LEU A 119 3.26 16.47 -0.90
C LEU A 119 3.74 17.78 -1.52
N GLY A 120 3.91 17.82 -2.84
CA GLY A 120 4.41 19.00 -3.55
C GLY A 120 3.59 20.27 -3.26
N ARG A 121 2.25 20.18 -3.18
CA ARG A 121 1.41 21.33 -2.82
C ARG A 121 1.69 21.88 -1.43
N GLU A 122 1.94 21.00 -0.46
CA GLU A 122 2.15 21.40 0.93
C GLU A 122 3.56 21.94 1.11
N VAL A 123 4.55 21.38 0.40
CA VAL A 123 5.91 21.94 0.31
C VAL A 123 5.88 23.39 -0.19
N ARG A 124 5.07 23.68 -1.22
CA ARG A 124 4.92 25.05 -1.75
C ARG A 124 4.22 26.00 -0.77
N ARG A 125 3.28 25.50 0.03
CA ARG A 125 2.57 26.29 1.05
C ARG A 125 3.41 26.54 2.31
N HIS A 126 4.24 25.57 2.68
CA HIS A 126 5.01 25.55 3.93
C HIS A 126 6.51 25.27 3.70
N PRO A 127 7.19 26.02 2.81
CA PRO A 127 8.59 25.77 2.47
C PRO A 127 9.53 25.94 3.68
N GLU A 128 9.15 26.76 4.66
CA GLU A 128 9.88 26.96 5.90
C GLU A 128 10.01 25.67 6.72
N LEU A 129 8.98 24.82 6.74
CA LEU A 129 9.02 23.55 7.45
C LEU A 129 9.94 22.55 6.76
N VAL A 130 9.96 22.52 5.43
CA VAL A 130 10.89 21.66 4.68
C VAL A 130 12.33 22.11 4.89
N ARG A 131 12.59 23.42 4.87
CA ARG A 131 13.93 23.95 5.21
C ARG A 131 14.34 23.61 6.64
N ARG A 132 13.40 23.61 7.57
CA ARG A 132 13.63 23.18 8.96
C ARG A 132 13.99 21.69 9.02
N MET A 133 13.24 20.83 8.34
CA MET A 133 13.53 19.39 8.26
C MET A 133 14.97 19.13 7.80
N VAL A 134 15.38 19.74 6.69
CA VAL A 134 16.74 19.58 6.14
C VAL A 134 17.79 20.12 7.11
N ARG A 135 17.55 21.28 7.73
CA ARG A 135 18.48 21.89 8.69
C ARG A 135 18.66 21.05 9.96
N GLU A 136 17.62 20.35 10.39
CA GLU A 136 17.64 19.45 11.55
C GLU A 136 18.17 18.04 11.20
N GLY A 137 18.59 17.82 9.95
CA GLY A 137 19.24 16.58 9.50
C GLY A 137 18.25 15.46 9.15
N HIS A 138 17.00 15.78 8.90
CA HIS A 138 16.02 14.83 8.37
C HIS A 138 16.15 14.67 6.86
N LEU A 139 15.74 13.51 6.35
CA LEU A 139 15.62 13.27 4.92
C LEU A 139 14.24 13.73 4.43
N VAL A 140 14.18 14.25 3.20
CA VAL A 140 12.93 14.65 2.56
C VAL A 140 12.78 13.90 1.25
N GLY A 141 11.69 13.16 1.14
CA GLY A 141 11.25 12.46 -0.08
C GLY A 141 9.99 13.08 -0.65
N THR A 142 9.58 12.63 -1.83
CA THR A 142 8.33 13.04 -2.47
C THR A 142 7.22 12.04 -2.18
N HIS A 143 6.01 12.54 -1.92
CA HIS A 143 4.78 11.77 -1.83
C HIS A 143 3.77 12.18 -2.91
N THR A 144 4.25 12.55 -4.10
CA THR A 144 3.52 13.14 -5.24
C THR A 144 3.51 14.67 -5.28
N GLU A 145 3.19 15.22 -6.45
CA GLU A 145 3.19 16.67 -6.72
C GLU A 145 1.90 17.39 -6.33
N ASN A 146 0.78 16.65 -6.25
CA ASN A 146 -0.57 17.21 -6.20
C ASN A 146 -0.86 18.06 -4.98
#